data_AF-A0A137SS72-F1
#
_entry.id   AF-A0A137SS72-F1
#
_cell.length_a   1.000
_cell.length_b   1.000
_cell.length_c   1.000
_cell.angle_alpha   90.00
_cell.angle_beta   90.00
_cell.angle_gamma   90.00
#
_symmetry.space_group_name_H-M   'P 1'
#
loop_
_entity.id
_entity.type
_entity.pdbx_description
1 polymer ?
#
loop_
_entity_poly.entity_id
_entity_poly.type
_entity_poly.pdbx_seq_one_letter_code
_entity_poly.pdbx_strand_id
1 'polypeptide(L)' 'MANKRDNLLYKLRKKGVRVLTRERTIFFAFDREPFDVVQVKRLCREYHFNVQLELQ' A
#
# COMPACT_ATOMS: atom_id res chain seq x y z
N MET A 1 21.07 4.87 1.83
CA MET A 1 20.23 4.41 0.71
C MET A 1 18.88 3.98 1.26
N ALA A 2 17.79 4.65 0.88
CA ALA A 2 16.46 4.21 1.29
C ALA A 2 16.17 2.83 0.69
N ASN A 3 15.75 1.87 1.52
CA ASN A 3 15.39 0.53 1.06
C ASN A 3 14.26 0.64 0.01
N LYS A 4 14.28 -0.19 -1.04
CA LYS A 4 13.27 -0.20 -2.11
C LYS A 4 11.84 -0.26 -1.55
N ARG A 5 11.65 -1.03 -0.46
CA ARG A 5 10.38 -1.12 0.27
C ARG A 5 9.93 0.24 0.82
N ASP A 6 10.84 0.94 1.48
CA ASP A 6 10.53 2.21 2.15
C ASP A 6 10.22 3.31 1.13
N ASN A 7 10.82 3.27 -0.06
CA ASN A 7 10.46 4.15 -1.17
C ASN A 7 9.04 3.86 -1.72
N LEU A 8 8.64 2.59 -1.81
CA LEU A 8 7.27 2.22 -2.19
C LEU A 8 6.25 2.74 -1.16
N LEU A 9 6.53 2.53 0.13
CA LEU A 9 5.69 3.02 1.23
C LEU A 9 5.62 4.56 1.25
N TYR A 10 6.75 5.24 1.05
CA TYR A 10 6.80 6.69 0.97
C TYR A 10 5.93 7.24 -0.17
N LYS A 11 6.07 6.69 -1.38
CA LYS A 11 5.25 7.10 -2.54
C LYS A 11 3.77 6.82 -2.33
N LEU A 12 3.44 5.71 -1.66
CA LEU A 12 2.07 5.32 -1.37
C LEU A 12 1.42 6.28 -0.35
N ARG A 13 2.14 6.62 0.72
CA ARG A 13 1.70 7.62 1.71
C ARG A 13 1.52 9.02 1.11
N LYS A 14 2.40 9.42 0.18
CA LYS A 14 2.26 10.70 -0.54
C LYS A 14 0.97 10.79 -1.38
N LYS A 15 0.38 9.64 -1.76
CA LYS A 15 -0.93 9.56 -2.44
C LYS A 15 -2.12 9.58 -1.45
N GLY A 16 -1.87 9.77 -0.16
CA GLY A 16 -2.91 9.76 0.88
C GLY A 16 -3.36 8.35 1.30
N VAL A 17 -2.67 7.29 0.85
CA VAL A 17 -3.03 5.92 1.21
C VAL A 17 -2.49 5.58 2.59
N ARG A 18 -3.39 5.10 3.47
CA ARG A 18 -3.06 4.70 4.83
C ARG A 18 -2.41 3.31 4.81
N VAL A 19 -1.30 3.15 5.53
CA VAL A 19 -0.55 1.90 5.59
C VAL A 19 -0.07 1.61 7.02
N LEU A 20 -0.45 0.46 7.57
CA LEU A 20 0.06 -0.07 8.83
C LEU A 20 1.18 -1.08 8.54
N THR A 21 2.42 -0.63 8.70
CA THR A 21 3.61 -1.45 8.38
C THR A 21 3.85 -2.59 9.35
N ARG A 22 3.37 -2.50 10.60
CA ARG A 22 3.49 -3.57 11.60
C ARG A 22 2.66 -4.79 11.23
N GLU A 23 1.46 -4.55 10.70
CA GLU A 23 0.51 -5.58 10.26
C GLU A 23 0.64 -5.91 8.77
N ARG A 24 1.44 -5.12 8.03
CA ARG A 24 1.58 -5.17 6.58
C ARG A 24 0.23 -4.95 5.87
N THR A 25 -0.58 -4.03 6.37
CA THR A 25 -1.92 -3.75 5.82
C THR A 25 -1.95 -2.40 5.14
N ILE A 26 -2.44 -2.38 3.90
CA ILE A 26 -2.72 -1.18 3.11
C ILE A 26 -4.23 -0.97 3.11
N PHE A 27 -4.68 0.21 3.52
CA PHE A 27 -6.10 0.54 3.56
C PHE A 27 -6.47 1.33 2.32
N PHE A 28 -7.52 0.89 1.65
CA PHE A 28 -7.99 1.48 0.42
C PHE A 28 -9.50 1.65 0.47
N ALA A 29 -10.02 2.70 -0.17
CA ALA A 29 -11.46 2.90 -0.27
C ALA A 29 -12.07 1.83 -1.18
N PHE A 30 -13.25 1.32 -0.81
CA PHE A 30 -13.93 0.24 -1.54
C PHE A 30 -14.28 0.60 -2.99
N ASP A 31 -14.47 1.89 -3.29
CA ASP A 31 -14.82 2.43 -4.60
C ASP A 31 -13.63 2.49 -5.59
N ARG A 32 -12.41 2.14 -5.15
CA ARG A 32 -11.20 2.23 -5.97
C ARG A 32 -10.49 0.89 -6.11
N GLU A 33 -9.98 0.63 -7.31
CA GLU A 33 -9.13 -0.53 -7.63
C GLU A 33 -7.72 -0.37 -7.01
N PRO A 34 -7.35 -1.16 -5.97
CA PRO A 34 -6.06 -0.99 -5.29
C PRO A 34 -4.87 -1.40 -6.16
N PHE A 35 -5.07 -2.33 -7.10
CA PHE A 35 -4.00 -2.91 -7.90
C PHE A 35 -3.61 -2.08 -9.12
N ASP A 36 -4.36 -1.04 -9.46
CA ASP A 36 -3.94 -0.01 -10.43
C ASP A 36 -2.77 0.83 -9.88
N VAL A 37 -2.61 0.87 -8.56
CA VAL A 37 -1.47 1.51 -7.91
C VAL A 37 -0.29 0.52 -7.89
N VAL A 38 0.67 0.72 -8.79
CA VAL A 38 1.87 -0.13 -8.92
C VAL A 38 2.59 -0.36 -7.58
N GLN A 39 2.60 0.64 -6.69
CA GLN A 39 3.18 0.50 -5.35
C GLN A 39 2.48 -0.57 -4.51
N VAL A 40 1.14 -0.63 -4.56
CA VAL A 40 0.33 -1.63 -3.85
C VAL A 40 0.63 -3.01 -4.39
N LYS A 41 0.56 -3.17 -5.72
CA LYS A 41 0.87 -4.45 -6.39
C LYS A 41 2.24 -5.00 -6.01
N ARG A 42 3.27 -4.12 -5.98
CA ARG A 42 4.63 -4.51 -5.58
C ARG A 42 4.75 -4.81 -4.09
N LEU A 43 4.11 -4.03 -3.22
CA LEU A 43 4.10 -4.29 -1.78
C LEU A 43 3.43 -5.64 -1.46
N CYS A 44 2.33 -5.98 -2.14
CA CYS A 44 1.69 -7.28 -2.00
C CYS A 44 2.57 -8.42 -2.52
N ARG A 45 3.14 -8.30 -3.73
CA ARG A 45 3.91 -9.39 -4.37
C ARG A 45 5.30 -9.61 -3.77
N GLU A 46 6.03 -8.54 -3.47
CA GLU A 46 7.44 -8.60 -3.05
C GLU A 46 7.60 -8.59 -1.53
N TYR A 47 6.61 -8.06 -0.78
CA TYR A 47 6.74 -7.80 0.66
C TYR A 47 5.56 -8.35 1.49
N HIS A 48 4.67 -9.13 0.88
CA HIS A 48 3.53 -9.79 1.53
C HIS A 48 2.63 -8.82 2.32
N PHE A 49 2.36 -7.64 1.75
CA PHE A 49 1.32 -6.76 2.26
C PHE A 49 -0.07 -7.23 1.82
N ASN A 50 -1.05 -7.01 2.68
CA ASN A 50 -2.46 -7.24 2.43
C ASN A 50 -3.15 -5.90 2.12
N VAL A 51 -4.21 -5.96 1.31
CA VAL A 51 -5.10 -4.82 1.08
C VAL A 51 -6.39 -5.05 1.86
N GLN A 52 -6.77 -4.07 2.66
CA GLN A 52 -8.05 -4.04 3.35
C GLN A 52 -8.88 -2.91 2.75
N LEU A 53 -10.05 -3.26 2.21
CA LEU A 53 -11.01 -2.31 1.71
C LEU A 53 -11.83 -1.75 2.87
N GLU A 54 -11.97 -0.43 2.93
CA GLU A 54 -12.76 0.27 3.94
C GLU A 54 -13.93 1.01 3.27
N LEU A 55 -15.09 0.95 3.92
CA LEU A 55 -16.21 1.84 3.61
C LEU A 55 -15.93 3.16 4.33
N GLN A 56 -15.93 4.28 3.59
CA GLN A 56 -15.78 5.62 4.17
C GLN A 56 -17.08 6.11 4.82
#